data_AF-A0A2N5USU3-F1
#
_entry.id   AF-A0A2N5USU3-F1
#
_cell.length_a   1.000
_cell.length_b   1.000
_cell.length_c   1.000
_cell.angle_alpha   90.00
_cell.angle_beta   90.00
_cell.angle_gamma   90.00
#
_symmetry.space_group_name_H-M   'P 1'
#
loop_
_entity.id
_entity.type
_entity.pdbx_description
1 polymer ?
#
loop_
_entity_poly.entity_id
_entity_poly.type
_entity_poly.pdbx_seq_one_letter_code
_entity_poly.pdbx_strand_id
1 'polypeptide(L)'
;MLAKCSRNYRKQTIAMNRTNKIQDGVAKAEIHASNLEIMSKNPDGLPDDISQEFLKLQKQEILEDLQEQMKKNKAAWGTSNINNDALSTNNDVEHLSSSNLASKSASFQPSGRSTQDPSSQANVKYVDEDEEESIDPTLEGFLMI
;
A
#
# COMPACT_ATOMS: atom_id res chain seq x y z
N MET A 1 -38.47 -2.89 -12.66
CA MET A 1 -37.07 -3.12 -13.11
C MET A 1 -36.06 -2.19 -12.43
N LEU A 2 -36.38 -0.91 -12.18
CA LEU A 2 -35.49 0.09 -11.56
C LEU A 2 -34.79 -0.36 -10.26
N ALA A 3 -35.51 -1.00 -9.33
CA ALA A 3 -34.94 -1.45 -8.05
C ALA A 3 -33.84 -2.52 -8.21
N LYS A 4 -33.91 -3.34 -9.27
CA LYS A 4 -32.88 -4.35 -9.58
C LYS A 4 -31.61 -3.69 -10.14
N CYS A 5 -31.77 -2.72 -11.05
CA CYS A 5 -30.66 -1.93 -11.58
C CYS A 5 -29.94 -1.14 -10.47
N SER A 6 -30.69 -0.44 -9.61
CA SER A 6 -30.13 0.31 -8.47
C SER A 6 -29.37 -0.59 -7.48
N ARG A 7 -29.92 -1.76 -7.14
CA ARG A 7 -29.24 -2.73 -6.26
C ARG A 7 -27.95 -3.26 -6.87
N ASN A 8 -27.94 -3.51 -8.17
CA ASN A 8 -26.74 -3.98 -8.88
C ASN A 8 -25.66 -2.89 -8.91
N TYR A 9 -26.03 -1.64 -9.19
CA TYR A 9 -25.11 -0.50 -9.14
C TYR A 9 -24.48 -0.36 -7.75
N ARG A 10 -25.30 -0.35 -6.68
CA ARG A 10 -24.79 -0.27 -5.30
C ARG A 10 -23.82 -1.41 -4.97
N LYS A 11 -24.12 -2.64 -5.41
CA LYS A 11 -23.23 -3.80 -5.21
C LYS A 11 -21.89 -3.61 -5.92
N GLN A 12 -21.91 -3.12 -7.15
CA GLN A 12 -20.70 -2.84 -7.93
C GLN A 12 -19.83 -1.77 -7.25
N THR A 13 -20.43 -0.66 -6.81
CA THR A 13 -19.70 0.40 -6.09
C THR A 13 -19.06 -0.14 -4.81
N ILE A 14 -19.77 -0.97 -4.04
CA ILE A 14 -19.23 -1.60 -2.83
C ILE A 14 -18.07 -2.53 -3.17
N ALA A 15 -18.19 -3.35 -4.22
CA ALA A 15 -17.12 -4.25 -4.65
C ALA A 15 -15.87 -3.46 -5.06
N MET A 16 -16.04 -2.42 -5.87
CA MET A 16 -14.94 -1.54 -6.30
C MET A 16 -14.24 -0.88 -5.11
N ASN A 17 -14.99 -0.31 -4.17
CA ASN A 17 -14.41 0.30 -2.97
C ASN A 17 -13.63 -0.70 -2.11
N ARG A 18 -14.07 -1.97 -2.06
CA ARG A 18 -13.32 -3.04 -1.37
C ARG A 18 -12.01 -3.34 -2.10
N THR A 19 -12.06 -3.50 -3.42
CA THR A 19 -10.86 -3.74 -4.24
C THR A 19 -9.86 -2.59 -4.10
N ASN A 20 -10.30 -1.34 -4.15
CA ASN A 20 -9.43 -0.17 -4.01
C ASN A 20 -8.72 -0.15 -2.64
N LYS A 21 -9.43 -0.50 -1.56
CA LYS A 21 -8.83 -0.63 -0.22
C LYS A 21 -7.77 -1.73 -0.15
N ILE A 22 -8.01 -2.85 -0.83
CA ILE A 22 -7.03 -3.95 -0.89
C ILE A 22 -5.79 -3.49 -1.67
N GLN A 23 -5.98 -2.84 -2.83
CA GLN A 23 -4.88 -2.33 -3.64
C GLN A 23 -4.04 -1.29 -2.90
N ASP A 24 -4.67 -0.36 -2.17
CA ASP A 24 -3.95 0.59 -1.31
C ASP A 24 -3.12 -0.13 -0.23
N GLY A 25 -3.69 -1.17 0.41
CA GLY A 25 -2.96 -2.00 1.36
C GLY A 25 -1.78 -2.74 0.74
N VAL A 26 -1.95 -3.29 -0.46
CA VAL A 26 -0.88 -3.97 -1.21
C VAL A 26 0.23 -3.00 -1.58
N ALA A 27 -0.10 -1.84 -2.14
CA ALA A 27 0.89 -0.82 -2.50
C ALA A 27 1.71 -0.37 -1.29
N LYS A 28 1.07 -0.15 -0.14
CA LYS A 28 1.76 0.18 1.12
C LYS A 28 2.69 -0.95 1.59
N ALA A 29 2.24 -2.21 1.50
CA ALA A 29 3.05 -3.36 1.88
C ALA A 29 4.26 -3.56 0.95
N GLU A 30 4.10 -3.34 -0.34
CA GLU A 30 5.18 -3.41 -1.34
C GLU A 30 6.24 -2.34 -1.08
N ILE A 31 5.83 -1.09 -0.84
CA ILE A 31 6.76 -0.02 -0.45
C ILE A 31 7.51 -0.39 0.83
N HIS A 32 6.80 -0.88 1.85
CA HIS A 32 7.43 -1.29 3.10
C HIS A 32 8.42 -2.45 2.90
N ALA A 33 8.09 -3.43 2.07
CA ALA A 33 9.00 -4.53 1.73
C ALA A 33 10.25 -4.04 0.99
N SER A 34 10.09 -3.13 0.02
CA SER A 34 11.20 -2.49 -0.69
C SER A 34 12.11 -1.71 0.27
N ASN A 35 11.52 -0.92 1.17
CA ASN A 35 12.27 -0.16 2.18
C ASN A 35 13.08 -1.09 3.10
N LEU A 36 12.50 -2.22 3.53
CA LEU A 36 13.23 -3.23 4.32
C LEU A 36 14.39 -3.84 3.53
N GLU A 37 14.19 -4.14 2.24
CA GLU A 37 15.26 -4.65 1.38
C GLU A 37 16.42 -3.65 1.28
N ILE A 38 16.12 -2.37 1.01
CA ILE A 38 17.12 -1.30 0.95
C ILE A 38 17.86 -1.18 2.29
N MET A 39 17.12 -1.14 3.41
CA MET A 39 17.70 -1.03 4.74
C MET A 39 18.60 -2.21 5.12
N SER A 40 18.32 -3.41 4.58
CA SER A 40 19.13 -4.62 4.84
C SER A 40 20.49 -4.63 4.14
N LYS A 41 20.67 -3.86 3.06
CA LYS A 41 21.92 -3.83 2.28
C LYS A 41 23.03 -3.14 3.06
N ASN A 42 24.25 -3.68 3.01
CA ASN A 42 25.40 -3.04 3.65
C ASN A 42 26.08 -2.06 2.66
N PRO A 43 26.19 -0.75 2.97
CA PRO A 43 26.92 0.18 2.11
C PRO A 43 28.37 -0.24 1.92
N ASP A 44 29.08 -0.68 2.96
CA ASP A 44 30.50 -1.05 2.86
C ASP A 44 30.75 -2.31 2.00
N GLY A 45 29.69 -3.04 1.65
CA GLY A 45 29.74 -4.19 0.76
C GLY A 45 29.66 -3.84 -0.73
N LEU A 46 29.47 -2.56 -1.08
CA LEU A 46 29.37 -2.11 -2.47
C LEU A 46 30.75 -1.75 -3.04
N PRO A 47 31.04 -2.10 -4.30
CA PRO A 47 32.37 -1.99 -4.89
C PRO A 47 32.79 -0.57 -5.29
N ASP A 48 31.86 0.38 -5.32
CA ASP A 48 32.07 1.72 -5.87
C ASP A 48 31.49 2.79 -4.93
N ASP A 49 32.25 3.88 -4.76
CA ASP A 49 31.95 4.97 -3.82
C ASP A 49 30.59 5.64 -4.15
N ILE A 50 30.24 5.77 -5.44
CA ILE A 50 28.95 6.37 -5.84
C ILE A 50 27.80 5.46 -5.40
N SER A 51 27.96 4.15 -5.60
CA SER A 51 26.95 3.16 -5.17
C SER A 51 26.76 3.18 -3.65
N GLN A 52 27.85 3.35 -2.88
CA GLN A 52 27.81 3.49 -1.43
C GLN A 52 27.03 4.74 -0.99
N GLU A 53 27.38 5.90 -1.55
CA GLU A 53 26.72 7.17 -1.24
C GLU A 53 25.24 7.15 -1.64
N PHE A 54 24.91 6.58 -2.80
CA PHE A 54 23.53 6.42 -3.24
C PHE A 54 22.71 5.58 -2.26
N LEU A 55 23.24 4.44 -1.81
CA LEU A 55 22.54 3.61 -0.82
C LEU A 55 22.38 4.35 0.52
N LYS A 56 23.38 5.12 0.96
CA LYS A 56 23.27 5.95 2.17
C LYS A 56 22.14 6.97 2.05
N LEU A 57 22.03 7.64 0.90
CA LEU A 57 20.95 8.60 0.63
C LEU A 57 19.58 7.94 0.64
N GLN A 58 19.41 6.79 -0.01
CA GLN A 58 18.13 6.06 0.01
C GLN A 58 17.73 5.67 1.44
N LYS A 59 18.68 5.21 2.26
CA LYS A 59 18.42 4.87 3.66
C LYS A 59 18.04 6.10 4.48
N GLN A 60 18.70 7.23 4.24
CA GLN A 60 18.40 8.48 4.92
C GLN A 60 16.97 8.95 4.61
N GLU A 61 16.56 8.92 3.35
CA GLU A 61 15.20 9.26 2.91
C GLU A 61 14.14 8.39 3.62
N ILE A 62 14.35 7.08 3.68
CA ILE A 62 13.45 6.15 4.38
C ILE A 62 13.33 6.49 5.87
N LEU A 63 14.46 6.82 6.53
CA LEU A 63 14.46 7.18 7.94
C LEU A 63 13.74 8.51 8.21
N GLU A 64 13.90 9.49 7.32
CA GLU A 64 13.22 10.79 7.42
C GLU A 64 11.70 10.64 7.27
N ASP A 65 11.23 9.87 6.29
CA ASP A 65 9.81 9.59 6.12
C ASP A 65 9.22 8.88 7.34
N LEU A 66 9.90 7.85 7.88
CA LEU A 66 9.47 7.17 9.11
C LEU A 66 9.37 8.14 10.30
N GLN A 67 10.33 9.06 10.45
CA GLN A 67 10.27 10.07 11.50
C GLN A 67 9.10 11.04 11.30
N GLU A 68 8.81 11.43 10.07
CA GLU A 68 7.67 12.29 9.75
C GLU A 68 6.35 11.59 10.07
N GLN A 69 6.21 10.32 9.71
CA GLN A 69 5.05 9.50 10.06
C GLN A 69 4.87 9.38 11.58
N MET A 70 5.95 9.16 12.33
CA MET A 70 5.89 9.14 13.80
C MET A 70 5.43 10.48 14.39
N LYS A 71 5.88 11.61 13.83
CA LYS A 71 5.44 12.95 14.26
C LYS A 71 3.95 13.17 13.97
N LYS A 72 3.49 12.81 12.77
CA LYS A 72 2.07 12.86 12.36
C LYS A 72 1.19 12.02 13.29
N ASN A 73 1.62 10.79 13.59
CA ASN A 73 0.90 9.88 14.47
C ASN A 73 0.85 10.38 15.93
N LYS A 74 1.93 11.00 16.42
CA LYS A 74 1.96 11.60 17.76
C LYS A 74 0.99 12.77 17.89
N ALA A 75 0.86 13.61 16.86
CA ALA A 75 -0.12 14.68 16.84
C ALA A 75 -1.56 14.13 16.87
N ALA A 76 -1.83 13.04 16.14
CA ALA A 76 -3.15 12.40 16.13
C ALA A 76 -3.52 11.75 17.48
N TRP A 77 -2.57 11.11 18.18
CA TRP A 77 -2.82 10.54 19.51
C TRP A 77 -2.93 11.59 20.62
N GLY A 78 -2.21 12.71 20.52
CA GLY A 78 -2.32 13.81 21.48
C GLY A 78 -3.73 14.44 21.54
N THR A 79 -4.51 14.33 20.47
CA THR A 79 -5.91 14.82 20.43
C THR A 79 -6.92 13.79 20.96
N SER A 80 -6.57 12.50 21.01
CA SER A 80 -7.51 11.41 21.34
C SER A 80 -7.57 11.05 22.83
N ASN A 81 -6.69 11.57 23.68
CA ASN A 81 -6.53 11.11 25.07
C ASN A 81 -7.24 11.96 26.14
N ILE A 82 -8.20 12.82 25.77
CA ILE A 82 -8.92 13.68 26.73
C ILE A 82 -10.29 13.10 27.18
N ASN A 83 -10.79 12.02 26.56
CA ASN A 83 -12.17 11.58 26.78
C ASN A 83 -12.36 10.20 27.41
N ASN A 84 -11.42 9.65 28.19
CA ASN A 84 -11.68 8.42 28.97
C ASN A 84 -10.92 8.40 30.30
N ASP A 85 -11.17 9.39 31.17
CA ASP A 85 -10.81 9.32 32.59
C ASP A 85 -12.07 9.49 33.44
N ALA A 86 -12.88 8.42 33.51
CA ALA A 86 -13.84 8.21 34.59
C ALA A 86 -14.26 6.73 34.62
N LEU A 87 -14.14 6.12 35.81
CA LEU A 87 -14.48 4.73 36.24
C LEU A 87 -13.31 3.74 36.03
N SER A 88 -12.34 3.65 36.94
CA SER A 88 -12.39 3.16 38.34
C SER A 88 -12.76 1.67 38.50
N THR A 89 -11.78 0.93 39.03
CA THR A 89 -11.81 -0.35 39.77
C THR A 89 -12.17 -1.64 38.99
N ASN A 90 -11.24 -2.58 38.87
CA ASN A 90 -10.84 -3.53 39.91
C ASN A 90 -9.64 -4.39 39.50
N ASN A 91 -8.89 -4.80 40.51
CA ASN A 91 -7.75 -5.70 40.46
C ASN A 91 -8.14 -7.08 39.90
N ASP A 92 -7.22 -7.74 39.19
CA ASP A 92 -6.84 -9.13 39.49
C ASP A 92 -5.54 -9.47 38.75
N VAL A 93 -4.47 -9.55 39.55
CA VAL A 93 -3.19 -10.13 39.17
C VAL A 93 -3.32 -11.62 39.48
N GLU A 94 -3.64 -12.44 38.48
CA GLU A 94 -3.54 -13.88 38.59
C GLU A 94 -2.53 -14.40 37.56
N HIS A 95 -1.46 -14.95 38.13
CA HIS A 95 -0.40 -15.70 37.48
C HIS A 95 -0.99 -16.82 36.62
N LEU A 96 -0.58 -16.94 35.35
CA LEU A 96 -0.38 -18.26 34.74
C LEU A 96 0.81 -18.21 33.78
N SER A 97 1.96 -18.63 34.31
CA SER A 97 2.99 -19.28 33.49
C SER A 97 2.40 -20.52 32.85
N SER A 98 2.53 -20.68 31.53
CA SER A 98 2.58 -22.00 30.91
C SER A 98 3.37 -21.95 29.61
N SER A 99 4.53 -22.56 29.71
CA SER A 99 5.40 -23.04 28.66
C SER A 99 4.73 -24.14 27.83
N ASN A 100 5.20 -24.28 26.58
CA ASN A 100 4.98 -25.36 25.61
C ASN A 100 3.81 -25.21 24.62
N LEU A 101 4.11 -24.68 23.44
CA LEU A 101 3.52 -25.18 22.20
C LEU A 101 4.64 -25.44 21.20
N ALA A 102 4.90 -26.72 21.00
CA ALA A 102 5.89 -27.24 20.08
C ALA A 102 5.60 -26.75 18.64
N SER A 103 6.60 -26.09 18.05
CA SER A 103 6.63 -25.73 16.64
C SER A 103 6.58 -27.00 15.78
N LYS A 104 5.41 -27.36 15.26
CA LYS A 104 5.29 -28.32 14.17
C LYS A 104 5.28 -27.55 12.86
N SER A 105 6.47 -27.37 12.30
CA SER A 105 6.71 -26.73 11.01
C SER A 105 6.00 -27.50 9.89
N ALA A 106 4.94 -26.93 9.32
CA ALA A 106 4.35 -27.42 8.09
C ALA A 106 5.23 -26.96 6.91
N SER A 107 6.00 -27.89 6.36
CA SER A 107 6.75 -27.71 5.11
C SER A 107 5.76 -27.52 3.96
N PHE A 108 5.64 -26.29 3.46
CA PHE A 108 4.97 -26.02 2.18
C PHE A 108 6.02 -26.07 1.07
N GLN A 109 5.92 -27.09 0.21
CA GLN A 109 6.66 -27.17 -1.05
C GLN A 109 5.77 -26.63 -2.18
N PRO A 110 6.14 -25.53 -2.86
CA PRO A 110 5.46 -25.15 -4.09
C PRO A 110 5.99 -26.03 -5.22
N SER A 111 5.24 -27.07 -5.57
CA SER A 111 5.44 -27.83 -6.81
C SER A 111 4.47 -27.29 -7.85
N GLY A 112 4.98 -26.77 -8.96
CA GLY A 112 4.13 -26.33 -10.07
C GLY A 112 4.75 -25.25 -10.95
N ARG A 113 5.85 -25.59 -11.62
CA ARG A 113 6.41 -24.82 -12.73
C ARG A 113 5.42 -24.87 -13.91
N SER A 114 4.77 -23.76 -14.24
CA SER A 114 4.10 -23.59 -15.53
C SER A 114 4.80 -22.47 -16.27
N THR A 115 5.59 -22.86 -17.28
CA THR A 115 6.23 -21.93 -18.21
C THR A 115 5.21 -21.62 -19.29
N GLN A 116 4.68 -20.40 -19.30
CA GLN A 116 4.06 -19.85 -20.49
C GLN A 116 4.46 -18.39 -20.64
N ASP A 117 5.37 -18.19 -21.58
CA ASP A 117 5.86 -16.90 -22.06
C ASP A 117 4.91 -16.42 -23.17
N PRO A 118 4.34 -15.21 -23.10
CA PRO A 118 3.79 -14.55 -24.25
C PRO A 118 4.80 -13.51 -24.76
N SER A 119 5.75 -13.98 -25.56
CA SER A 119 6.44 -13.13 -26.54
C SER A 119 5.41 -12.63 -27.55
N SER A 120 5.16 -11.32 -27.54
CA SER A 120 4.56 -10.59 -28.65
C SER A 120 5.07 -9.16 -28.62
N GLN A 121 6.13 -8.92 -29.39
CA GLN A 121 6.59 -7.59 -29.76
C GLN A 121 5.52 -6.92 -30.64
N ALA A 122 4.89 -5.87 -30.13
CA ALA A 122 4.21 -4.89 -30.96
C ALA A 122 5.18 -3.73 -31.21
N ASN A 123 5.80 -3.74 -32.38
CA ASN A 123 6.60 -2.64 -32.92
C ASN A 123 5.66 -1.46 -33.24
N VAL A 124 5.49 -0.52 -32.32
CA VAL A 124 4.78 0.74 -32.60
C VAL A 124 5.84 1.79 -32.92
N LYS A 125 6.00 2.03 -34.22
CA LYS A 125 6.77 3.14 -34.76
C LYS A 125 6.06 4.43 -34.35
N TYR A 126 6.63 5.18 -33.41
CA TYR A 126 6.19 6.55 -33.13
C TYR A 126 6.42 7.39 -34.39
N VAL A 127 5.33 7.88 -34.96
CA VAL A 127 5.33 8.99 -35.90
C VAL A 127 4.99 10.20 -35.06
N ASP A 128 5.92 11.15 -34.98
CA ASP A 128 5.67 12.48 -34.43
C ASP A 128 4.66 13.18 -35.34
N GLU A 129 3.46 13.44 -34.84
CA GLU A 129 2.58 14.49 -35.37
C GLU A 129 2.07 15.32 -34.18
N ASP A 130 2.72 16.47 -34.00
CA ASP A 130 2.19 17.62 -33.28
C ASP A 130 0.93 18.11 -34.01
N GLU A 131 -0.28 17.96 -33.47
CA GLU A 131 -1.42 18.83 -33.84
C GLU A 131 -2.40 19.04 -32.67
N GLU A 132 -2.93 20.26 -32.64
CA GLU A 132 -3.39 20.98 -31.45
C GLU A 132 -4.74 20.54 -30.85
N GLU A 133 -4.84 20.82 -29.54
CA GLU A 133 -6.02 20.76 -28.70
C GLU A 133 -7.15 21.66 -29.24
N SER A 134 -8.31 21.08 -29.57
CA SER A 134 -9.55 21.84 -29.75
C SER A 134 -10.67 21.24 -28.90
N ILE A 135 -11.07 22.00 -27.87
CA ILE A 135 -12.20 21.69 -27.00
C ILE A 135 -13.49 22.07 -27.75
N ASP A 136 -14.44 21.15 -27.84
CA ASP A 136 -15.76 21.35 -28.45
C ASP A 136 -16.66 22.23 -27.56
N PRO A 137 -17.11 23.42 -28.02
CA PRO A 137 -17.95 24.33 -27.24
C PRO A 137 -19.43 23.90 -27.14
N THR A 138 -19.82 22.75 -27.69
CA THR A 138 -21.23 22.32 -27.75
C THR A 138 -21.75 21.68 -26.45
N LEU A 139 -20.90 21.53 -25.42
CA LEU A 139 -21.25 20.87 -24.16
C LEU A 139 -21.86 21.79 -23.09
N GLU A 140 -22.24 23.02 -23.44
CA GLU A 140 -22.97 23.93 -22.56
C GLU A 140 -24.44 24.04 -22.99
N GLY A 141 -25.29 23.16 -22.43
CA GLY A 141 -26.72 23.42 -22.38
C GLY A 141 -27.63 22.23 -22.58
N PHE A 142 -27.84 21.43 -21.53
CA PHE A 142 -29.16 20.86 -21.26
C PHE A 142 -29.45 20.87 -19.75
N LEU A 143 -29.97 22.00 -19.28
CA LEU A 143 -30.85 22.05 -18.11
C LEU A 143 -32.14 21.32 -18.51
N MET A 144 -32.35 20.11 -17.99
CA MET A 144 -33.67 19.47 -18.02
C MET A 144 -34.51 20.04 -16.87
N ILE A 145 -35.60 20.69 -17.26
CA ILE A 145 -36.78 21.01 -16.45
C ILE A 145 -37.47 19.70 -16.07
#